data_AF-A0AAW6FN20-F1
#
_entry.id   AF-A0AAW6FN20-F1
#
_cell.length_a   1.000
_cell.length_b   1.000
_cell.length_c   1.000
_cell.angle_alpha   90.00
_cell.angle_beta   90.00
_cell.angle_gamma   90.00
#
_symmetry.space_group_name_H-M   'P 1'
#
loop_
_entity.id
_entity.type
_entity.pdbx_description
1 polymer ?
#
loop_
_entity_poly.entity_id
_entity_poly.type
_entity_poly.pdbx_seq_one_letter_code
_entity_poly.pdbx_strand_id
1 'polypeptide(L)' 'MSKKGKTKIQLYVSEKVKELREEHSLTQEEFAEKINCSRSSFAGRENINSDEAFNLEAINTIARVFNISPQYFIPKEAL' A
#
# COMPACT_ATOMS: atom_id res chain seq x y z
N MET A 1 17.27 2.92 -18.54
CA MET A 1 15.89 3.45 -18.37
C MET A 1 15.84 4.08 -16.99
N SER A 2 15.62 5.39 -16.89
CA SER A 2 15.67 6.09 -15.60
C SER A 2 14.52 5.57 -14.74
N LYS A 3 14.81 4.83 -13.66
CA LYS A 3 13.77 4.38 -12.70
C LYS A 3 13.16 5.63 -12.08
N LYS A 4 12.00 6.05 -12.59
CA LYS A 4 11.20 7.10 -11.96
C LYS A 4 10.64 6.51 -10.67
N GLY A 5 11.02 7.10 -9.54
CA GLY A 5 10.45 6.74 -8.24
C GLY A 5 8.95 7.07 -8.16
N LYS A 6 8.32 6.68 -7.06
CA LYS A 6 6.91 6.95 -6.78
C LYS A 6 6.58 8.45 -6.84
N THR A 7 5.43 8.76 -7.42
CA THR A 7 4.78 10.08 -7.33
C THR A 7 4.33 10.37 -5.91
N LYS A 8 4.00 11.63 -5.60
CA LYS A 8 3.51 12.04 -4.27
C LYS A 8 2.27 11.27 -3.83
N ILE A 9 1.29 11.07 -4.71
CA ILE A 9 0.09 10.29 -4.40
C ILE A 9 0.41 8.82 -4.12
N GLN A 10 1.37 8.23 -4.85
CA GLN A 10 1.79 6.85 -4.60
C GLN A 10 2.53 6.70 -3.27
N LEU A 11 3.35 7.68 -2.88
CA LEU A 11 3.99 7.72 -1.57
C LEU A 11 2.96 7.86 -0.44
N TYR A 12 1.98 8.75 -0.60
CA TYR A 12 0.87 8.91 0.36
C TYR A 12 0.10 7.60 0.56
N VAL A 13 -0.28 6.92 -0.53
CA VAL A 13 -0.97 5.62 -0.46
C VAL A 13 -0.10 4.58 0.25
N SER A 14 1.20 4.52 -0.09
CA SER A 14 2.16 3.59 0.52
C SER A 14 2.26 3.79 2.03
N GLU A 15 2.32 5.04 2.49
CA GLU A 15 2.31 5.41 3.90
C GLU A 15 1.00 5.02 4.59
N LYS A 16 -0.16 5.29 3.99
CA LYS A 16 -1.47 4.90 4.55
C LYS A 16 -1.63 3.38 4.69
N VAL A 17 -1.11 2.60 3.75
CA VAL A 17 -1.10 1.13 3.85
C VAL A 17 -0.16 0.68 4.97
N LYS A 18 1.02 1.30 5.08
CA LYS A 18 1.97 1.01 6.15
C LYS A 18 1.39 1.31 7.54
N GLU A 19 0.76 2.47 7.72
CA GLU A 19 0.07 2.85 8.96
C GLU A 19 -0.97 1.80 9.35
N LEU A 20 -1.86 1.42 8.43
CA LEU A 20 -2.87 0.39 8.68
C LEU A 20 -2.23 -0.94 9.10
N ARG A 21 -1.14 -1.34 8.43
CA ARG A 21 -0.40 -2.57 8.79
C ARG A 21 0.14 -2.50 10.24
N GLU A 22 0.74 -1.37 10.61
CA GLU A 22 1.34 -1.16 11.92
C GLU A 22 0.31 -1.00 13.04
N GLU A 23 -0.84 -0.36 12.77
CA GLU A 23 -1.99 -0.29 13.68
C GLU A 23 -2.52 -1.68 14.06
N HIS A 24 -2.49 -2.61 13.10
CA HIS A 24 -2.84 -4.01 13.34
C HIS A 24 -1.68 -4.86 13.89
N SER A 25 -0.52 -4.27 14.16
CA SER A 25 0.70 -4.95 14.63
C SER A 25 1.15 -6.10 13.74
N LEU A 26 0.95 -5.98 12.42
CA LEU A 26 1.29 -7.01 11.44
C LEU A 26 2.68 -6.76 10.85
N THR A 27 3.46 -7.82 10.69
CA THR A 27 4.65 -7.81 9.83
C THR A 27 4.24 -7.67 8.36
N GLN A 28 5.21 -7.34 7.49
CA GLN A 28 4.97 -7.30 6.05
C GLN A 28 4.54 -8.66 5.48
N GLU A 29 5.00 -9.76 6.08
CA GLU A 29 4.65 -11.12 5.66
C GLU A 29 3.21 -11.45 6.05
N GLU A 30 2.84 -11.25 7.31
CA GLU A 30 1.47 -11.50 7.79
C GLU A 30 0.45 -10.62 7.05
N PHE A 31 0.77 -9.35 6.77
CA PHE A 31 -0.11 -8.47 6.01
C PHE A 31 -0.27 -8.96 4.57
N ALA A 32 0.82 -9.36 3.92
CA ALA A 32 0.80 -9.86 2.55
C ALA A 32 -0.02 -11.16 2.44
N GLU A 33 0.14 -12.10 3.38
CA GLU A 33 -0.65 -13.32 3.48
C GLU A 33 -2.15 -12.99 3.64
N LYS A 34 -2.49 -12.04 4.52
CA LYS A 34 -3.88 -11.64 4.79
C LYS A 34 -4.59 -11.06 3.56
N ILE A 35 -3.85 -10.39 2.67
CA ILE A 35 -4.39 -9.85 1.40
C ILE A 35 -4.11 -10.74 0.19
N ASN A 36 -3.66 -11.98 0.42
CA ASN A 36 -3.33 -12.98 -0.60
C ASN A 36 -2.34 -12.44 -1.67
N CYS A 37 -1.27 -11.78 -1.24
CA CYS A 37 -0.16 -11.37 -2.11
C CYS A 37 1.18 -11.88 -1.60
N SER A 38 2.20 -11.90 -2.46
CA SER A 38 3.54 -12.28 -2.01
C SER A 38 4.16 -11.20 -1.12
N ARG A 39 4.95 -11.64 -0.12
CA ARG A 39 5.74 -10.76 0.74
C ARG A 39 6.65 -9.82 -0.06
N SER A 40 7.28 -10.32 -1.13
CA SER A 40 8.19 -9.54 -1.97
C SER A 40 7.49 -8.41 -2.70
N SER A 41 6.34 -8.69 -3.33
CA SER A 41 5.55 -7.66 -4.01
C SER A 41 4.97 -6.64 -3.03
N PHE A 42 4.55 -7.07 -1.84
CA PHE A 42 4.12 -6.14 -0.80
C PHE A 42 5.27 -5.24 -0.33
N ALA A 43 6.43 -5.81 -0.02
CA ALA A 43 7.61 -5.07 0.41
C ALA A 43 8.08 -4.05 -0.63
N GLY A 44 8.03 -4.39 -1.92
CA GLY A 44 8.28 -3.45 -3.02
C GLY A 44 7.28 -2.27 -3.00
N ARG A 45 5.99 -2.57 -2.83
CA ARG A 45 4.93 -1.55 -2.78
C ARG A 45 5.01 -0.63 -1.57
N GLU A 46 5.41 -1.16 -0.41
CA GLU A 46 5.59 -0.39 0.82
C GLU A 46 6.92 0.39 0.88
N ASN A 47 7.95 -0.05 0.15
CA ASN A 47 9.26 0.61 0.16
C ASN A 47 9.26 1.94 -0.61
N ILE A 48 9.52 3.05 0.08
CA ILE A 48 9.56 4.40 -0.52
C ILE A 48 10.58 4.56 -1.66
N ASN A 49 11.64 3.75 -1.66
CA ASN A 49 12.71 3.79 -2.66
C ASN A 49 12.43 2.88 -3.88
N SER A 50 11.33 2.15 -3.86
CA SER A 50 10.88 1.31 -4.98
C SER A 50 9.97 2.10 -5.93
N ASP A 51 9.96 1.71 -7.20
CA ASP A 51 9.02 2.18 -8.23
C ASP A 51 7.70 1.38 -8.24
N GLU A 52 7.60 0.27 -7.51
CA GLU A 52 6.38 -0.53 -7.38
C GLU A 52 5.33 0.20 -6.54
N ALA A 53 4.17 0.54 -7.09
CA ALA A 53 3.09 1.21 -6.35
C ALA A 53 1.86 0.30 -6.13
N PHE A 54 1.08 0.60 -5.10
CA PHE A 54 -0.26 0.03 -4.95
C PHE A 54 -1.18 0.55 -6.06
N ASN A 55 -1.78 -0.36 -6.82
CA ASN A 55 -2.80 -0.03 -7.80
C ASN A 55 -4.21 -0.09 -7.15
N LEU A 56 -5.23 0.34 -7.90
CA LEU A 56 -6.61 0.39 -7.39
C LEU A 56 -7.13 -0.99 -6.95
N GLU A 57 -6.73 -2.07 -7.62
CA GLU A 57 -7.14 -3.43 -7.25
C GLU A 57 -6.55 -3.85 -5.90
N ALA A 58 -5.27 -3.54 -5.65
CA ALA A 58 -4.63 -3.78 -4.38
C ALA A 58 -5.29 -2.95 -3.26
N ILE A 59 -5.56 -1.67 -3.52
CA ILE A 59 -6.26 -0.79 -2.59
C ILE A 59 -7.65 -1.36 -2.23
N ASN A 60 -8.42 -1.78 -3.23
CA ASN A 60 -9.73 -2.37 -3.02
C ASN A 60 -9.67 -3.71 -2.27
N THR A 61 -8.66 -4.54 -2.54
CA THR A 61 -8.44 -5.80 -1.83
C THR A 61 -8.15 -5.54 -0.35
N ILE A 62 -7.23 -4.62 -0.04
CA ILE A 62 -6.92 -4.23 1.34
C ILE A 62 -8.18 -3.68 2.02
N ALA A 63 -8.88 -2.75 1.37
CA ALA A 63 -10.12 -2.16 1.89
C ALA A 63 -11.16 -3.23 2.27
N ARG A 64 -11.37 -4.24 1.42
CA ARG A 64 -12.26 -5.37 1.70
C ARG A 64 -11.81 -6.22 2.88
N VAL A 65 -10.52 -6.57 2.96
CA VAL A 65 -9.96 -7.43 4.01
C VAL A 65 -10.07 -6.77 5.39
N PHE A 66 -9.90 -5.45 5.46
CA PHE A 66 -9.96 -4.70 6.70
C PHE A 66 -11.32 -4.05 6.96
N ASN A 67 -12.30 -4.27 6.07
CA ASN A 67 -13.66 -3.72 6.16
C ASN A 67 -13.68 -2.19 6.34
N ILE A 68 -12.88 -1.50 5.52
CA ILE A 68 -12.77 -0.03 5.50
C ILE A 68 -13.07 0.50 4.09
N SER A 69 -13.36 1.80 3.99
CA SER A 69 -13.54 2.45 2.68
C SER A 69 -12.20 2.53 1.93
N PRO A 70 -12.14 2.24 0.62
CA PRO A 70 -10.92 2.44 -0.17
C PRO A 70 -10.47 3.90 -0.22
N GLN A 71 -11.38 4.86 0.05
CA GLN A 71 -11.03 6.28 0.19
C GLN A 71 -10.07 6.55 1.36
N TYR A 72 -9.96 5.63 2.34
CA TYR A 72 -8.99 5.71 3.44
C TYR A 72 -7.55 5.91 2.93
N PHE A 73 -7.23 5.30 1.79
CA PHE A 73 -5.88 5.34 1.19
C PHE A 73 -5.66 6.53 0.25
N ILE A 74 -6.70 7.31 -0.05
CA ILE A 74 -6.68 8.38 -1.05
C ILE A 74 -6.65 9.74 -0.33
N PRO A 75 -5.78 10.70 -0.75
CA PRO A 75 -5.77 12.01 -0.14
C PRO A 75 -7.07 12.77 -0.44
N LYS A 76 -7.50 13.63 0.49
CA LYS A 76 -8.71 14.45 0.34
C LYS A 76 -8.59 15.50 -0.77
N GLU A 77 -7.38 16.01 -0.98
CA GLU A 77 -7.02 17.00 -2.00
C GLU A 77 -5.91 16.45 -2.89
N ALA A 78 -5.77 16.99 -4.10
CA ALA A 78 -4.69 16.61 -5.02
C ALA A 78 -3.29 17.01 -4.50
N LEU A 79 -2.25 16.23 -4.85
CA LEU A 79 -0.87 16.36 -4.35
C LEU A 79 0.16 16.66 -5.45
#